data_AF-A0A1B6F1H9-F1
#
_entry.id   AF-A0A1B6F1H9-F1
#
_cell.length_a   1.000
_cell.length_b   1.000
_cell.length_c   1.000
_cell.angle_alpha   90.00
_cell.angle_beta   90.00
_cell.angle_gamma   90.00
#
_symmetry.space_group_name_H-M   'P 1'
#
loop_
_entity.id
_entity.type
_entity.pdbx_description
1 polymer ?
#
loop_
_entity_poly.entity_id
_entity_poly.type
_entity_poly.pdbx_seq_one_letter_code
_entity_poly.pdbx_strand_id
1 'polypeptide(L)'
;NLRDNYQRHEVEQESVSPLELAKEYVSSKFVSPEDALRAAKYMVAMQIARDPLVRNCVRETFFERAKIDISPTKRGLKEIDENHPCYSMKYVKGKPVRDLTADMFLKLTIAENDKLITMAISDHIEGITTNSYLEEAKQLYYRDEFSKNVQDWNTLRVECVET
;
A
#
# COMPACT_ATOMS: atom_id res chain seq x y z
N ASN A 1 4.18 -13.04 10.17
CA ASN A 1 5.06 -12.26 9.29
C ASN A 1 4.75 -10.77 9.34
N LEU A 2 3.71 -10.23 8.68
CA LEU A 2 3.43 -8.78 8.69
C LEU A 2 3.28 -8.19 10.10
N ARG A 3 2.50 -8.85 10.97
CA ARG A 3 2.30 -8.41 12.36
C ARG A 3 3.60 -8.33 13.15
N ASP A 4 4.49 -9.30 12.96
CA ASP A 4 5.72 -9.43 13.72
C ASP A 4 6.88 -8.64 13.08
N ASN A 5 6.69 -8.18 11.84
CA ASN A 5 7.69 -7.51 11.01
C ASN A 5 8.98 -8.32 10.80
N TYR A 6 8.89 -9.64 10.83
CA TYR A 6 9.93 -10.57 10.41
C TYR A 6 9.32 -11.87 9.87
N GLN A 7 10.08 -12.62 9.09
CA GLN A 7 9.62 -13.89 8.52
C GLN A 7 9.63 -14.99 9.59
N ARG A 8 8.47 -15.25 10.20
CA ARG A 8 8.25 -16.36 11.13
C ARG A 8 7.87 -17.65 10.42
N HIS A 9 7.15 -17.51 9.31
CA HIS A 9 6.76 -18.59 8.43
C HIS A 9 7.50 -18.44 7.11
N GLU A 10 8.34 -19.41 6.80
CA GLU A 10 9.06 -19.47 5.53
C GLU A 10 8.11 -19.81 4.38
N VAL A 11 8.46 -19.37 3.17
CA VAL A 11 7.72 -19.72 1.97
C VAL A 11 8.11 -21.11 1.49
N GLU A 12 7.10 -21.89 1.10
CA GLU A 12 7.32 -23.16 0.43
C GLU A 12 7.96 -22.93 -0.95
N GLN A 13 8.94 -23.76 -1.28
CA GLN A 13 9.74 -23.62 -2.49
C GLN A 13 9.63 -24.87 -3.35
N GLU A 14 9.16 -24.67 -4.57
CA GLU A 14 9.07 -25.72 -5.57
C GLU A 14 10.42 -26.00 -6.22
N SER A 15 10.64 -27.26 -6.62
CA SER A 15 11.87 -27.70 -7.29
C SER A 15 11.98 -27.25 -8.74
N VAL A 16 10.85 -26.91 -9.35
CA VAL A 16 10.74 -26.44 -10.75
C VAL A 16 10.36 -24.96 -10.79
N SER A 17 10.63 -24.30 -11.92
CA SER A 17 10.29 -22.89 -12.08
C SER A 17 8.76 -22.68 -12.17
N PRO A 18 8.25 -21.48 -11.86
CA PRO A 18 6.81 -21.22 -11.88
C PRO A 18 6.17 -21.51 -13.24
N LEU A 19 6.87 -21.18 -14.33
CA LEU A 19 6.36 -21.39 -15.69
C LEU A 19 6.35 -22.87 -16.08
N GLU A 20 7.36 -23.64 -15.66
CA GLU A 20 7.37 -25.09 -15.88
C GLU A 20 6.23 -25.77 -15.12
N LEU A 21 6.00 -25.40 -13.86
CA LEU A 21 4.88 -25.93 -13.08
C LEU A 21 3.53 -25.53 -13.70
N ALA A 22 3.40 -24.31 -14.20
CA ALA A 22 2.18 -23.82 -14.83
C ALA A 22 1.77 -24.62 -16.08
N LYS A 23 2.69 -25.31 -16.76
CA LYS A 23 2.37 -26.19 -17.90
C LYS A 23 1.44 -27.32 -17.53
N GLU A 24 1.51 -27.82 -16.29
CA GLU A 24 0.63 -28.89 -15.79
C GLU A 24 -0.83 -28.43 -15.63
N TYR A 25 -1.05 -27.12 -15.55
CA TYR A 25 -2.36 -26.49 -15.35
C TYR A 25 -2.96 -25.87 -16.62
N VAL A 26 -2.32 -26.09 -17.78
CA VAL A 26 -2.86 -25.70 -19.09
C VAL A 26 -4.13 -26.50 -19.37
N SER A 27 -5.19 -25.81 -19.77
CA SER A 27 -6.50 -26.41 -20.01
C SER A 27 -7.28 -25.63 -21.06
N SER A 28 -8.49 -26.09 -21.42
CA SER A 28 -9.37 -25.32 -22.32
C SER A 28 -9.71 -23.91 -21.79
N LYS A 29 -9.54 -23.65 -20.50
CA LYS A 29 -9.74 -22.34 -19.86
C LYS A 29 -8.46 -21.49 -19.79
N PHE A 30 -7.29 -22.13 -19.78
CA PHE A 30 -5.98 -21.48 -19.70
C PHE A 30 -5.12 -22.01 -20.85
N VAL A 31 -5.12 -21.31 -21.97
CA VAL A 31 -4.59 -21.80 -23.25
C VAL A 31 -3.07 -21.85 -23.25
N SER A 32 -2.41 -20.99 -22.46
CA SER A 32 -0.97 -21.00 -22.27
C SER A 32 -0.56 -21.09 -20.80
N PRO A 33 0.68 -21.56 -20.49
CA PRO A 33 1.22 -21.54 -19.13
C PRO A 33 1.24 -20.14 -18.50
N GLU A 34 1.47 -19.09 -19.30
CA GLU A 34 1.44 -17.70 -18.85
C GLU A 34 0.04 -17.27 -18.43
N ASP A 35 -1.01 -17.73 -19.13
CA ASP A 35 -2.40 -17.46 -18.76
C ASP A 35 -2.76 -18.15 -17.43
N ALA A 36 -2.34 -19.40 -17.26
CA ALA A 36 -2.51 -20.13 -16.00
C ALA A 36 -1.79 -19.42 -14.84
N LEU A 37 -0.54 -18.97 -15.07
CA LEU A 37 0.25 -18.26 -14.07
C LEU A 37 -0.36 -16.89 -13.71
N ARG A 38 -0.87 -16.15 -14.70
CA ARG A 38 -1.55 -14.88 -14.48
C ARG A 38 -2.82 -15.05 -13.64
N ALA A 39 -3.60 -16.09 -13.91
CA ALA A 39 -4.78 -16.43 -13.12
C ALA A 39 -4.41 -16.82 -11.68
N ALA A 40 -3.37 -17.63 -11.50
CA ALA A 40 -2.87 -18.00 -10.18
C ALA A 40 -2.37 -16.78 -9.39
N LYS A 41 -1.60 -15.88 -10.03
CA LYS A 41 -1.18 -14.60 -9.43
C LYS A 41 -2.37 -13.79 -8.95
N TYR A 42 -3.37 -13.58 -9.81
CA TYR A 42 -4.56 -12.82 -9.44
C TYR A 42 -5.31 -13.45 -8.26
N MET A 43 -5.41 -14.79 -8.24
CA MET A 43 -6.02 -15.51 -7.13
C MET A 43 -5.28 -15.27 -5.81
N VAL A 44 -3.95 -15.40 -5.81
CA VAL A 44 -3.12 -15.18 -4.62
C VAL A 44 -3.17 -13.73 -4.16
N ALA A 45 -3.05 -12.76 -5.07
CA ALA A 45 -3.19 -11.33 -4.76
C ALA A 45 -4.55 -11.04 -4.09
N MET A 46 -5.64 -11.60 -4.63
CA MET A 46 -6.98 -11.49 -4.03
C MET A 46 -7.10 -12.15 -2.66
N GLN A 47 -6.43 -13.28 -2.43
CA GLN A 47 -6.39 -13.92 -1.11
C GLN A 47 -5.67 -13.04 -0.09
N ILE A 48 -4.51 -12.49 -0.45
CA ILE A 48 -3.73 -11.58 0.40
C ILE A 48 -4.55 -10.31 0.72
N ALA A 49 -5.15 -9.69 -0.30
CA ALA A 49 -5.94 -8.47 -0.14
C ALA A 49 -7.20 -8.65 0.73
N ARG A 50 -7.72 -9.89 0.79
CA ARG A 50 -8.92 -10.26 1.56
C ARG A 50 -8.59 -10.89 2.92
N ASP A 51 -7.33 -11.19 3.20
CA ASP A 51 -6.92 -11.74 4.48
C ASP A 51 -7.19 -10.73 5.62
N PRO A 52 -7.97 -11.10 6.65
CA PRO A 52 -8.31 -10.18 7.74
C PRO A 52 -7.10 -9.68 8.53
N LEU A 53 -6.07 -10.51 8.73
CA LEU A 53 -4.86 -10.14 9.47
C LEU A 53 -4.01 -9.17 8.68
N VAL A 54 -3.84 -9.42 7.37
CA VAL A 54 -3.16 -8.49 6.45
C VAL A 54 -3.87 -7.14 6.47
N ARG A 55 -5.19 -7.13 6.26
CA ARG A 55 -6.01 -5.90 6.28
C ARG A 55 -5.94 -5.17 7.61
N ASN A 56 -5.87 -5.90 8.72
CA ASN A 56 -5.74 -5.29 10.03
C ASN A 56 -4.38 -4.61 10.20
N CYS A 57 -3.28 -5.30 9.88
CA CYS A 57 -1.93 -4.75 9.99
C CYS A 57 -1.71 -3.52 9.09
N VAL A 58 -2.18 -3.60 7.83
CA VAL A 58 -2.10 -2.48 6.88
C VAL A 58 -2.91 -1.29 7.40
N ARG A 59 -4.12 -1.53 7.93
CA ARG A 59 -4.96 -0.48 8.50
C ARG A 59 -4.28 0.20 9.69
N GLU A 60 -3.77 -0.58 10.65
CA GLU A 60 -3.06 -0.05 11.82
C GLU A 60 -1.86 0.82 11.39
N THR A 61 -1.06 0.32 10.45
CA THR A 61 0.10 1.05 9.91
C THR A 61 -0.34 2.34 9.21
N PHE A 62 -1.41 2.30 8.42
CA PHE A 62 -1.96 3.49 7.76
C PHE A 62 -2.42 4.53 8.77
N PHE A 63 -3.19 4.15 9.80
CA PHE A 63 -3.63 5.11 10.82
C PHE A 63 -2.47 5.71 11.62
N GLU A 64 -1.39 4.95 11.82
CA GLU A 64 -0.22 5.44 12.55
C GLU A 64 0.66 6.37 11.71
N ARG A 65 0.83 6.07 10.41
CA ARG A 65 1.85 6.69 9.56
C ARG A 65 1.33 7.57 8.43
N ALA A 66 0.03 7.55 8.14
CA ALA A 66 -0.55 8.37 7.08
C ALA A 66 -0.26 9.85 7.34
N LYS A 67 0.06 10.56 6.26
CA LYS A 67 0.33 12.00 6.27
C LYS A 67 -0.70 12.71 5.40
N ILE A 68 -1.04 13.94 5.76
CA ILE A 68 -1.95 14.79 5.01
C ILE A 68 -1.23 16.05 4.51
N ASP A 69 -1.52 16.38 3.26
CA ASP A 69 -1.14 17.60 2.57
C ASP A 69 -2.36 18.49 2.40
N ILE A 70 -2.18 19.80 2.61
CA ILE A 70 -3.22 20.81 2.52
C ILE A 70 -2.65 21.99 1.76
N SER A 71 -3.32 22.34 0.66
CA SER A 71 -2.95 23.51 -0.14
C SER A 71 -4.19 24.36 -0.46
N PRO A 72 -4.04 25.69 -0.51
CA PRO A 72 -5.17 26.57 -0.80
C PRO A 72 -5.45 26.62 -2.29
N THR A 73 -6.73 26.70 -2.66
CA THR A 73 -7.13 26.98 -4.03
C THR A 73 -6.91 28.46 -4.37
N LYS A 74 -7.04 28.83 -5.65
CA LYS A 74 -7.03 30.26 -6.06
C LYS A 74 -8.07 31.10 -5.31
N ARG A 75 -9.19 30.47 -4.91
CA ARG A 75 -10.25 31.10 -4.12
C ARG A 75 -9.85 31.22 -2.65
N GLY A 76 -9.35 30.13 -2.05
CA GLY A 76 -8.90 30.15 -0.66
C GLY A 76 -7.72 31.08 -0.40
N LEU A 77 -6.85 31.32 -1.39
CA LEU A 77 -5.80 32.35 -1.28
C LEU A 77 -6.35 33.75 -1.01
N LYS A 78 -7.57 34.06 -1.48
CA LYS A 78 -8.23 35.36 -1.30
C LYS A 78 -9.14 35.40 -0.08
N GLU A 79 -9.85 34.31 0.18
CA GLU A 79 -10.89 34.24 1.22
C GLU A 79 -10.35 33.79 2.59
N ILE A 80 -9.22 33.08 2.65
CA ILE A 80 -8.59 32.68 3.91
C ILE A 80 -7.63 33.79 4.38
N ASP A 81 -8.21 34.79 5.03
CA ASP A 81 -7.51 35.86 5.75
C ASP A 81 -7.09 35.43 7.17
N GLU A 82 -6.45 36.34 7.92
CA GLU A 82 -5.93 36.08 9.27
C GLU A 82 -7.01 35.70 10.30
N ASN A 83 -8.27 36.06 10.04
CA ASN A 83 -9.41 35.76 10.90
C ASN A 83 -10.10 34.44 10.54
N HIS A 84 -9.83 33.89 9.35
CA HIS A 84 -10.45 32.66 8.89
C HIS A 84 -10.00 31.46 9.76
N PRO A 85 -10.91 30.58 10.20
CA PRO A 85 -10.58 29.44 11.08
C PRO A 85 -9.51 28.47 10.54
N CYS A 86 -9.32 28.43 9.22
CA CYS A 86 -8.30 27.62 8.55
C CYS A 86 -6.99 28.36 8.24
N TYR A 87 -6.81 29.62 8.63
CA TYR A 87 -5.63 30.40 8.29
C TYR A 87 -4.32 29.71 8.71
N SER A 88 -4.30 29.15 9.92
CA SER A 88 -3.15 28.44 10.47
C SER A 88 -2.81 27.11 9.78
N MET A 89 -3.73 26.56 8.98
CA MET A 89 -3.61 25.24 8.35
C MET A 89 -3.71 25.29 6.82
N LYS A 90 -3.76 26.48 6.22
CA LYS A 90 -3.94 26.62 4.77
C LYS A 90 -2.74 26.11 3.95
N TYR A 91 -1.56 26.02 4.57
CA TYR A 91 -0.36 25.43 3.98
C TYR A 91 0.22 24.36 4.92
N VAL A 92 -0.16 23.12 4.70
CA VAL A 92 0.37 21.98 5.48
C VAL A 92 0.92 20.96 4.51
N LYS A 93 2.11 20.43 4.81
CA LYS A 93 2.72 19.37 4.02
C LYS A 93 3.25 18.28 4.94
N GLY A 94 2.91 17.04 4.66
CA GLY A 94 3.41 15.86 5.34
C GLY A 94 3.00 15.78 6.80
N LYS A 95 1.89 16.40 7.22
CA LYS A 95 1.47 16.37 8.62
C LYS A 95 0.92 14.98 8.96
N PRO A 96 1.40 14.29 10.01
CA PRO A 96 0.80 13.03 10.43
C PRO A 96 -0.69 13.19 10.72
N VAL A 97 -1.53 12.32 10.17
CA VAL A 97 -2.99 12.37 10.33
C VAL A 97 -3.38 12.23 11.81
N ARG A 98 -2.65 11.39 12.57
CA ARG A 98 -2.84 11.21 14.01
C ARG A 98 -2.63 12.49 14.84
N ASP A 99 -1.89 13.46 14.31
CA ASP A 99 -1.60 14.73 14.97
C ASP A 99 -2.69 15.79 14.69
N LEU A 100 -3.73 15.43 13.93
CA LEU A 100 -4.94 16.25 13.81
C LEU A 100 -5.79 16.03 15.07
N THR A 101 -5.94 17.09 15.86
CA THR A 101 -6.65 17.04 17.15
C THR A 101 -7.84 17.99 17.16
N ALA A 102 -8.74 17.78 18.13
CA ALA A 102 -9.92 18.62 18.35
C ALA A 102 -10.73 18.87 17.06
N ASP A 103 -10.91 20.13 16.69
CA ASP A 103 -11.74 20.56 15.56
C ASP A 103 -10.94 20.81 14.27
N MET A 104 -9.64 20.46 14.23
CA MET A 104 -8.78 20.70 13.07
C MET A 104 -9.33 20.03 11.81
N PHE A 105 -9.62 18.73 11.86
CA PHE A 105 -10.12 18.00 10.69
C PHE A 105 -11.48 18.53 10.23
N LEU A 106 -12.37 18.87 11.18
CA LEU A 106 -13.68 19.45 10.85
C LEU A 106 -13.55 20.79 10.11
N LYS A 107 -12.69 21.70 10.59
CA LYS A 107 -12.40 22.98 9.93
C LYS A 107 -11.90 22.77 8.51
N LEU A 108 -10.98 21.82 8.33
CA LEU A 108 -10.42 21.49 7.02
C LEU A 108 -11.49 20.94 6.07
N THR A 109 -12.32 19.99 6.52
CA THR A 109 -13.41 19.43 5.72
C THR A 109 -14.41 20.51 5.29
N ILE A 110 -14.75 21.46 6.18
CA ILE A 110 -15.61 22.59 5.82
C ILE A 110 -14.96 23.45 4.74
N ALA A 111 -13.70 23.84 4.93
CA ALA A 111 -12.97 24.65 3.95
C ALA A 111 -12.75 23.94 2.60
N GLU A 112 -12.60 22.62 2.59
CA GLU A 112 -12.53 21.81 1.36
C GLU A 112 -13.88 21.76 0.64
N ASN A 113 -14.98 21.54 1.38
CA ASN A 113 -16.34 21.59 0.82
C ASN A 113 -16.66 22.97 0.22
N ASP A 114 -16.19 24.04 0.85
CA ASP A 114 -16.30 25.41 0.34
C ASP A 114 -15.32 25.71 -0.82
N LYS A 115 -14.50 24.73 -1.21
CA LYS A 115 -13.49 24.81 -2.28
C LYS A 115 -12.41 25.86 -2.01
N LEU A 116 -12.14 26.15 -0.74
CA LEU A 116 -11.08 27.07 -0.32
C LEU A 116 -9.72 26.36 -0.25
N ILE A 117 -9.71 25.08 0.10
CA ILE A 117 -8.51 24.25 0.14
C ILE A 117 -8.71 22.95 -0.64
N THR A 118 -7.61 22.27 -0.91
CA THR A 118 -7.57 20.86 -1.34
C THR A 118 -6.78 20.07 -0.32
N MET A 119 -7.32 18.93 0.10
CA MET A 119 -6.72 18.02 1.06
C MET A 119 -6.33 16.73 0.33
N ALA A 120 -5.13 16.20 0.59
CA ALA A 120 -4.70 14.92 0.05
C ALA A 120 -4.04 14.11 1.16
N ILE A 121 -4.55 12.90 1.42
CA ILE A 121 -3.85 11.93 2.27
C ILE A 121 -2.85 11.21 1.37
N SER A 122 -1.59 11.12 1.81
CA SER A 122 -0.54 10.45 1.07
C SER A 122 -0.88 8.97 0.87
N ASP A 123 -0.91 8.54 -0.38
CA ASP A 123 -1.00 7.12 -0.76
C ASP A 123 0.30 6.36 -0.44
N HIS A 124 1.38 7.10 -0.21
CA HIS A 124 2.67 6.55 0.17
C HIS A 124 2.77 6.47 1.70
N ILE A 125 2.88 5.24 2.20
CA ILE A 125 3.12 4.94 3.61
C ILE A 125 4.61 4.61 3.78
N GLU A 126 5.29 5.40 4.61
CA GLU A 126 6.70 5.15 4.92
C GLU A 126 6.88 3.86 5.71
N GLY A 127 7.90 3.10 5.34
CA GLY A 127 8.38 1.95 6.08
C GLY A 127 9.09 2.34 7.38
N ILE A 128 9.47 1.34 8.17
CA ILE A 128 10.34 1.53 9.34
C ILE A 128 11.80 1.74 8.91
N THR A 129 12.26 0.91 7.96
CA THR A 129 13.66 0.86 7.50
C THR A 129 13.79 1.29 6.04
N THR A 130 12.68 1.27 5.30
CA THR A 130 12.63 1.67 3.90
C THR A 130 11.69 2.85 3.70
N ASN A 131 11.78 3.50 2.54
CA ASN A 131 10.85 4.57 2.21
C ASN A 131 9.41 4.07 1.99
N SER A 132 9.16 2.76 1.87
CA SER A 132 7.85 2.24 1.50
C SER A 132 7.49 1.01 2.33
N TYR A 133 6.37 1.07 3.03
CA TYR A 133 5.83 -0.06 3.76
C TYR A 133 5.59 -1.28 2.86
N LEU A 134 5.28 -1.05 1.58
CA LEU A 134 5.10 -2.14 0.60
C LEU A 134 6.41 -2.90 0.35
N GLU A 135 7.56 -2.22 0.35
CA GLU A 135 8.87 -2.88 0.17
C GLU A 135 9.20 -3.79 1.36
N GLU A 136 8.88 -3.36 2.58
CA GLU A 136 9.00 -4.20 3.77
C GLU A 136 8.07 -5.42 3.70
N ALA A 137 6.83 -5.22 3.26
CA ALA A 137 5.86 -6.32 3.09
C ALA A 137 6.35 -7.36 2.06
N LYS A 138 6.96 -6.93 0.95
CA LYS A 138 7.54 -7.83 -0.06
C LYS A 138 8.66 -8.70 0.51
N GLN A 139 9.54 -8.12 1.32
CA GLN A 139 10.66 -8.85 1.96
C GLN A 139 10.15 -9.97 2.88
N LEU A 140 8.96 -9.82 3.46
CA LEU A 140 8.35 -10.84 4.31
C LEU A 140 7.72 -12.02 3.56
N TYR A 141 7.60 -11.91 2.23
CA TYR A 141 7.10 -12.95 1.32
C TYR A 141 8.18 -13.42 0.32
N TYR A 142 9.44 -13.22 0.70
CA TYR A 142 10.63 -13.56 -0.09
C TYR A 142 11.36 -14.76 0.53
N ARG A 143 12.16 -15.47 -0.27
CA ARG A 143 13.11 -16.49 0.20
C ARG A 143 14.53 -16.08 -0.15
N ASP A 144 15.42 -16.03 0.85
CA ASP A 144 16.80 -15.57 0.68
C ASP A 144 17.73 -16.64 0.11
N GLU A 145 17.57 -16.93 -1.19
CA GLU A 145 18.48 -17.78 -1.95
C GLU A 145 18.71 -17.23 -3.36
N PHE A 146 19.93 -17.43 -3.87
CA PHE A 146 20.37 -16.89 -5.16
C PHE A 146 20.15 -17.82 -6.36
N SER A 147 19.51 -18.98 -6.16
CA SER A 147 19.25 -19.88 -7.28
C SER A 147 18.25 -19.23 -8.25
N LYS A 148 18.45 -19.43 -9.55
CA LYS A 148 17.56 -18.88 -10.59
C LYS A 148 16.10 -19.26 -10.33
N ASN A 149 15.87 -20.51 -9.96
CA ASN A 149 14.54 -21.01 -9.63
C ASN A 149 13.89 -20.20 -8.48
N VAL A 150 14.63 -19.96 -7.39
CA VAL A 150 14.12 -19.17 -6.27
C VAL A 150 13.85 -17.72 -6.68
N GLN A 151 14.72 -17.12 -7.51
CA GLN A 151 14.51 -15.77 -8.03
C GLN A 151 13.27 -15.66 -8.92
N ASP A 152 13.02 -16.65 -9.78
CA ASP A 152 11.83 -16.69 -10.63
C ASP A 152 10.55 -16.76 -9.76
N TRP A 153 10.56 -17.56 -8.70
CA TRP A 153 9.47 -17.64 -7.73
C TRP A 153 9.31 -16.36 -6.90
N ASN A 154 10.41 -15.76 -6.44
CA ASN A 154 10.39 -14.51 -5.69
C ASN A 154 9.83 -13.36 -6.52
N THR A 155 10.15 -13.31 -7.82
CA THR A 155 9.57 -12.34 -8.75
C THR A 155 8.05 -12.47 -8.79
N LEU A 156 7.54 -13.68 -8.96
CA LEU A 156 6.09 -13.93 -8.94
C LEU A 156 5.43 -13.55 -7.61
N ARG A 157 6.06 -13.91 -6.47
CA ARG A 157 5.55 -13.58 -5.12
C ARG A 157 5.49 -12.06 -4.90
N VAL A 158 6.51 -11.33 -5.33
CA VAL A 158 6.54 -9.86 -5.26
C VAL A 158 5.42 -9.26 -6.10
N GLU A 159 5.23 -9.75 -7.33
CA GLU A 159 4.13 -9.29 -8.18
C GLU A 159 2.76 -9.55 -7.53
N CYS A 160 2.56 -10.68 -6.84
CA CYS A 160 1.33 -10.97 -6.10
C CYS A 160 1.04 -9.95 -4.97
N VAL A 161 2.07 -9.32 -4.41
CA VAL A 161 1.92 -8.32 -3.34
C VAL A 161 1.67 -6.91 -3.91
N GLU A 162 2.17 -6.62 -5.11
CA GLU A 162 1.98 -5.33 -5.78
C GLU A 162 0.66 -5.18 -6.56
N THR A 163 0.07 -6.29 -7.01
CA THR A 163 -1.10 -6.31 -7.90
C THR A 163 -2.39 -5.95 -7.18
#